data_AF-A0A6I9PWH6-F1
#
_entry.id   AF-A0A6I9PWH6-F1
#
_cell.length_a   1.000
_cell.length_b   1.000
_cell.length_c   1.000
_cell.angle_alpha   90.00
_cell.angle_beta   90.00
_cell.angle_gamma   90.00
#
_symmetry.space_group_name_H-M   'P 1'
#
loop_
_entity.id
_entity.type
_entity.pdbx_description
1 polymer ?
#
loop_
_entity_poly.entity_id
_entity_poly.type
_entity_poly.pdbx_seq_one_letter_code
_entity_poly.pdbx_strand_id
1 'polypeptide(L)'
;MGGSGSKSKGFWPFSGSVGADDPIQDGNEQSMARARSFTGATPFVLTRRSSLYLDEDGDMAHEFYEETIVTKNGRKKAKLKRIHKNLTSQGIIKLEIPCIHVDFPVVLCEA
;
A
#
# COMPACT_ATOMS: atom_id res chain seq x y z
N MET A 1 -34.38 38.73 -28.17
CA MET A 1 -34.82 37.46 -27.56
C MET A 1 -33.61 36.59 -27.30
N GLY A 2 -33.37 36.20 -26.04
CA GLY A 2 -32.47 35.11 -25.62
C GLY A 2 -30.97 35.34 -25.83
N GLY A 3 -30.06 35.03 -24.92
CA GLY A 3 -30.20 34.32 -23.66
C GLY A 3 -28.86 34.28 -22.91
N SER A 4 -29.00 34.19 -21.60
CA SER A 4 -28.06 33.85 -20.53
C SER A 4 -26.76 33.11 -20.90
N GLY A 5 -25.65 33.55 -20.29
CA GLY A 5 -24.37 32.84 -20.24
C GLY A 5 -23.73 33.00 -18.85
N SER A 6 -23.86 31.96 -18.04
CA SER A 6 -23.55 31.85 -16.61
C SER A 6 -22.08 32.09 -16.25
N LYS A 7 -21.80 32.91 -15.22
CA LYS A 7 -20.51 32.91 -14.52
C LYS A 7 -20.55 31.84 -13.42
N SER A 8 -20.12 30.62 -13.72
CA SER A 8 -19.81 29.64 -12.67
C SER A 8 -18.46 30.00 -12.04
N LYS A 9 -18.49 30.89 -11.05
CA LYS A 9 -17.37 31.03 -10.11
C LYS A 9 -17.42 29.80 -9.20
N GLY A 10 -16.53 28.85 -9.46
CA GLY A 10 -16.41 27.61 -8.70
C GLY A 10 -16.33 27.91 -7.20
N PHE A 11 -17.30 27.38 -6.46
CA PHE A 11 -17.37 27.45 -5.02
C PHE A 11 -16.43 26.39 -4.44
N TRP A 12 -15.29 26.82 -3.91
CA TRP A 12 -14.40 26.00 -3.11
C TRP A 12 -14.92 25.97 -1.67
N PRO A 13 -15.06 24.81 -1.01
CA PRO A 13 -15.61 24.70 0.34
C PRO A 13 -14.51 24.96 1.39
N PHE A 14 -13.85 26.11 1.31
CA PHE A 14 -12.97 26.61 2.38
C PHE A 14 -13.41 28.00 2.81
N SER A 15 -14.69 28.14 3.13
CA SER A 15 -15.21 29.29 3.87
C SER A 15 -15.60 28.83 5.27
N GLY A 16 -14.59 28.70 6.12
CA GLY A 16 -14.74 28.70 7.58
C GLY A 16 -14.63 30.13 8.08
N SER A 17 -15.62 30.53 8.87
CA SER A 17 -15.86 31.87 9.39
C SER A 17 -14.64 32.51 10.05
N VAL A 18 -14.42 33.79 9.74
CA VAL A 18 -13.74 34.74 10.61
C VAL A 18 -14.51 34.85 11.92
N GLY A 19 -13.81 34.65 13.03
CA GLY A 19 -14.23 34.96 14.38
C GLY A 19 -12.97 35.36 15.15
N ALA A 20 -12.85 36.64 15.45
CA ALA A 20 -11.82 37.19 16.31
C ALA A 20 -12.00 36.64 17.73
N ASP A 21 -10.91 36.25 18.38
CA ASP A 21 -10.43 36.79 19.67
C ASP A 21 -9.27 35.92 20.18
N ASP A 22 -8.15 36.57 20.48
CA ASP A 22 -6.94 36.02 21.08
C ASP A 22 -7.22 35.67 22.57
N PRO A 23 -6.66 34.57 23.10
CA PRO A 23 -5.51 34.81 23.97
C PRO A 23 -4.39 33.75 23.88
N ILE A 24 -3.18 34.27 23.90
CA ILE A 24 -1.90 33.67 24.28
C ILE A 24 -2.06 32.53 25.32
N GLN A 25 -1.77 31.30 24.90
CA GLN A 25 -1.35 30.22 25.79
C GLN A 25 -0.42 29.25 25.04
N ASP A 26 0.88 29.35 25.32
CA ASP A 26 1.88 28.35 24.97
C ASP A 26 1.47 26.99 25.55
N GLY A 27 1.17 26.04 24.66
CA GLY A 27 0.74 24.70 25.03
C GLY A 27 0.85 23.80 23.82
N ASN A 28 1.91 23.00 23.79
CA ASN A 28 2.12 21.90 22.86
C ASN A 28 1.05 20.82 23.06
N GLU A 29 -0.14 21.09 22.58
CA GLU A 29 -1.22 20.13 22.47
C GLU A 29 -1.72 20.20 21.03
N GLN A 30 -0.95 19.56 20.14
CA GLN A 30 -1.55 18.95 18.95
C GLN A 30 -2.69 18.06 19.44
N SER A 31 -3.87 18.65 19.55
CA SER A 31 -5.12 17.95 19.58
C SER A 31 -5.11 17.08 18.34
N MET A 32 -4.74 15.82 18.52
CA MET A 32 -5.10 14.73 17.61
C MET A 32 -6.63 14.70 17.66
N ALA A 33 -7.25 15.62 16.91
CA ALA A 33 -8.68 15.71 16.74
C ALA A 33 -9.10 14.30 16.32
N ARG A 34 -9.77 13.64 17.26
CA ARG A 34 -10.08 12.22 17.33
C ARG A 34 -10.48 11.71 15.94
N ALA A 35 -9.48 11.30 15.16
CA ALA A 35 -9.70 10.59 13.91
C ALA A 35 -10.46 9.36 14.35
N ARG A 36 -11.70 9.25 13.85
CA ARG A 36 -12.67 8.22 14.20
C ARG A 36 -11.93 6.93 14.47
N SER A 37 -12.04 6.45 15.70
CA SER A 37 -11.32 5.29 16.24
C SER A 37 -11.29 4.16 15.21
N PHE A 38 -10.19 4.05 14.47
CA PHE A 38 -9.83 2.81 13.80
C PHE A 38 -9.37 1.90 14.93
N THR A 39 -10.30 1.06 15.39
CA THR A 39 -10.12 0.16 16.51
C THR A 39 -8.90 -0.73 16.26
N GLY A 40 -7.76 -0.36 16.84
CA GLY A 40 -6.58 -1.22 16.99
C GLY A 40 -5.54 -1.23 15.85
N ALA A 41 -5.64 -0.38 14.82
CA ALA A 41 -4.65 -0.36 13.73
C ALA A 41 -3.58 0.72 13.98
N THR A 42 -2.31 0.34 14.04
CA THR A 42 -1.18 1.29 14.07
C THR A 42 -0.94 1.87 12.68
N PRO A 43 -0.51 3.13 12.55
CA PRO A 43 -0.19 3.72 11.25
C PRO A 43 1.00 3.03 10.57
N PHE A 44 1.81 2.28 11.33
CA PHE A 44 2.95 1.53 10.82
C PHE A 44 2.59 0.06 10.56
N VAL A 45 2.88 -0.38 9.34
CA VAL A 45 2.88 -1.78 8.90
C VAL A 45 4.30 -2.31 9.08
N LEU A 46 4.49 -3.13 10.11
CA LEU A 46 5.77 -3.76 10.43
C LEU A 46 5.98 -5.10 9.71
N THR A 47 4.90 -5.68 9.20
CA THR A 47 4.93 -7.00 8.58
C THR A 47 4.18 -7.00 7.26
N ARG A 48 4.79 -7.60 6.23
CA ARG A 48 4.18 -7.77 4.91
C ARG A 48 4.03 -9.25 4.60
N ARG A 49 2.97 -9.62 3.88
CA ARG A 49 2.86 -10.94 3.27
C ARG A 49 3.71 -10.98 2.00
N SER A 50 4.74 -11.83 1.99
CA SER A 50 5.62 -12.03 0.83
C SER A 50 4.98 -12.97 -0.19
N SER A 51 5.24 -12.69 -1.48
CA SER A 51 4.91 -13.56 -2.61
C SER A 51 6.07 -14.49 -3.00
N LEU A 52 7.18 -14.46 -2.26
CA LEU A 52 8.33 -15.33 -2.50
C LEU A 52 8.07 -16.73 -1.96
N TYR A 53 8.58 -17.70 -2.71
CA TYR A 53 8.64 -19.10 -2.35
C TYR A 53 10.11 -19.53 -2.32
N LEU A 54 10.42 -20.43 -1.39
CA LEU A 54 11.67 -21.18 -1.30
C LEU A 54 11.46 -22.55 -1.95
N ASP A 55 12.36 -22.96 -2.83
CA ASP A 55 12.40 -24.33 -3.35
C ASP A 55 13.34 -25.25 -2.54
N GLU A 56 13.52 -26.49 -3.00
CA GLU A 56 14.37 -27.48 -2.34
C GLU A 56 15.87 -27.14 -2.41
N ASP A 57 16.27 -26.34 -3.40
CA ASP A 57 17.64 -25.92 -3.63
C ASP A 57 17.99 -24.64 -2.83
N GLY A 58 17.00 -24.02 -2.19
CA GLY A 58 17.15 -22.81 -1.37
C GLY A 58 17.01 -21.51 -2.15
N ASP A 59 16.60 -21.57 -3.42
CA ASP A 59 16.36 -20.41 -4.24
C ASP A 59 15.05 -19.72 -3.84
N MET A 60 15.02 -18.39 -3.91
CA MET A 60 13.85 -17.57 -3.61
C MET A 60 13.32 -16.89 -4.86
N ALA A 61 12.11 -17.27 -5.28
CA ALA A 61 11.46 -16.66 -6.43
C ALA A 61 9.95 -16.52 -6.23
N HIS A 62 9.32 -15.64 -7.02
CA HIS A 62 7.86 -15.53 -7.04
C HIS A 62 7.22 -16.71 -7.79
N GLU A 63 7.94 -17.28 -8.76
CA GLU A 63 7.47 -18.37 -9.61
C GLU A 63 8.63 -19.30 -9.97
N PHE A 64 8.39 -20.61 -9.91
CA PHE A 64 9.36 -21.62 -10.31
C PHE A 64 8.87 -22.38 -11.54
N TYR A 65 9.80 -22.74 -12.40
CA TYR A 65 9.55 -23.49 -13.62
C TYR A 65 10.53 -24.65 -13.72
N GLU A 66 10.00 -25.85 -13.97
CA GLU A 66 10.81 -27.05 -14.19
C GLU A 66 10.82 -27.38 -15.69
N GLU A 67 11.99 -27.75 -16.20
CA GLU A 67 12.12 -28.22 -17.57
C GLU A 67 11.60 -29.65 -17.69
N THR A 68 10.58 -29.83 -18.52
CA THR A 68 10.03 -31.14 -18.86
C THR A 68 10.34 -31.45 -20.32
N ILE A 69 10.99 -32.59 -20.57
CA ILE A 69 11.27 -33.05 -21.93
C ILE A 69 10.00 -33.72 -22.46
N VAL A 70 9.28 -33.03 -23.32
CA VAL A 70 8.10 -33.57 -23.99
C VAL A 70 8.52 -34.15 -25.34
N THR A 71 8.35 -35.45 -25.51
CA THR A 71 8.51 -36.11 -26.81
C THR A 71 7.20 -36.02 -27.59
N LYS A 72 7.20 -35.27 -28.70
CA LYS A 72 6.12 -35.32 -29.68
C LYS A 72 6.70 -35.68 -31.05
N ASN A 73 6.15 -36.73 -31.66
CA ASN A 73 6.53 -37.23 -32.99
C ASN A 73 8.04 -37.52 -33.13
N GLY A 74 8.64 -38.22 -32.15
CA GLY A 74 10.05 -38.60 -32.18
C GLY A 74 11.05 -37.45 -31.99
N ARG A 75 10.58 -36.19 -31.92
CA ARG A 75 11.42 -35.03 -31.59
C ARG A 75 11.26 -34.70 -30.12
N LYS A 76 12.39 -34.68 -29.41
CA LYS A 76 12.48 -34.20 -28.02
C LYS A 76 12.39 -32.67 -28.05
N LYS A 77 11.40 -32.11 -27.34
CA LYS A 77 11.31 -30.67 -27.09
C LYS A 77 11.33 -30.43 -25.59
N ALA A 78 12.22 -29.54 -25.16
CA ALA A 78 12.17 -28.96 -23.84
C ALA A 78 10.92 -28.08 -23.71
N LYS A 79 10.19 -28.24 -22.62
CA LYS A 79 9.08 -27.36 -22.25
C LYS A 79 9.20 -27.02 -20.77
N LEU A 80 9.18 -25.73 -20.46
CA LEU A 80 9.08 -25.27 -19.09
C LEU A 80 7.63 -25.43 -18.60
N LYS A 81 7.48 -26.04 -17.43
CA LYS A 81 6.21 -26.19 -16.73
C LYS A 81 6.31 -25.46 -15.40
N ARG A 82 5.34 -24.58 -15.13
CA ARG A 82 5.24 -23.91 -13.83
C ARG A 82 5.00 -24.94 -12.74
N ILE A 83 5.77 -24.85 -11.66
CA ILE A 83 5.61 -25.68 -10.47
C ILE A 83 5.02 -24.84 -9.34
N HIS A 84 4.09 -25.45 -8.61
CA HIS A 84 3.50 -24.92 -7.38
C HIS A 84 3.60 -25.94 -6.22
N LYS A 85 4.19 -27.11 -6.50
CA LYS A 85 4.36 -28.20 -5.54
C LYS A 85 5.75 -28.07 -4.92
N ASN A 86 5.89 -28.52 -3.68
CA ASN A 86 7.14 -28.51 -2.90
C ASN A 86 7.77 -27.13 -2.68
N LEU A 87 7.00 -26.06 -2.90
CA LEU A 87 7.43 -24.69 -2.64
C LEU A 87 6.99 -24.25 -1.25
N THR A 88 7.94 -23.84 -0.42
CA THR A 88 7.66 -23.27 0.90
C THR A 88 7.45 -21.77 0.76
N SER A 89 6.24 -21.27 1.00
CA SER A 89 5.99 -19.82 0.97
C SER A 89 6.74 -19.12 2.11
N GLN A 90 7.41 -18.00 1.82
CA GLN A 90 8.11 -17.21 2.84
C GLN A 90 7.14 -16.65 3.92
N GLY A 91 5.86 -16.49 3.59
CA GLY A 91 4.82 -16.10 4.54
C GLY A 91 4.88 -14.63 4.94
N ILE A 92 4.79 -14.35 6.23
CA ILE A 92 4.79 -13.00 6.79
C ILE A 92 6.24 -12.58 7.09
N ILE A 93 6.74 -11.60 6.34
CA ILE A 93 8.08 -11.04 6.53
C ILE A 93 8.00 -9.79 7.41
N LYS A 94 8.98 -9.64 8.30
CA LYS A 94 9.20 -8.39 9.03
C LYS A 94 9.89 -7.40 8.11
N LEU A 95 9.35 -6.19 8.01
CA LEU A 95 9.94 -5.11 7.23
C LEU A 95 11.02 -4.44 8.09
N GLU A 96 12.20 -4.21 7.51
CA GLU A 96 13.28 -3.46 8.16
C GLU A 96 12.87 -1.98 8.33
N ILE A 97 12.25 -1.41 7.30
CA ILE A 97 11.67 -0.07 7.34
C ILE A 97 10.15 -0.22 7.35
N PRO A 98 9.44 0.26 8.39
CA PRO A 98 7.99 0.17 8.46
C PRO A 98 7.33 0.98 7.34
N CYS A 99 6.28 0.45 6.75
CA CYS A 99 5.47 1.17 5.76
C CYS A 99 4.29 1.86 6.43
N ILE A 100 3.80 2.96 5.86
CA ILE A 100 2.60 3.65 6.37
C ILE A 100 1.36 2.94 5.84
N HIS A 101 0.38 2.74 6.71
CA HIS A 101 -0.90 2.15 6.38
C HIS A 101 -1.74 3.09 5.51
N VAL A 102 -2.32 2.58 4.42
CA VAL A 102 -3.02 3.37 3.39
C VAL A 102 -4.20 4.19 3.92
N ASP A 103 -4.85 3.72 4.99
CA ASP A 103 -6.00 4.41 5.60
C ASP A 103 -5.60 5.51 6.60
N PHE A 104 -4.30 5.67 6.89
CA PHE A 104 -3.81 6.71 7.79
C PHE A 104 -3.28 7.89 6.99
N PRO A 105 -4.01 9.02 6.91
CA PRO A 105 -3.48 10.24 6.30
C PRO A 105 -2.37 10.80 7.20
N VAL A 106 -1.11 10.56 6.83
CA VAL A 106 0.09 11.05 7.53
C VAL A 106 0.81 12.06 6.66
N VAL A 107 1.16 13.21 7.22
CA VAL A 107 2.04 14.20 6.60
C VAL A 107 3.46 13.93 7.06
N LEU A 108 4.39 13.73 6.12
CA LEU A 108 5.81 13.55 6.41
C LEU A 108 6.51 14.90 6.28
N CYS A 109 7.21 15.31 7.34
CA CYS A 109 8.04 16.52 7.34
C CYS A 109 9.51 16.12 7.31
N GLU A 110 10.30 16.84 6.54
CA GLU A 110 11.76 16.83 6.62
C GLU A 110 12.20 17.52 7.93
N ALA A 111 13.34 17.07 8.48
CA ALA A 111 13.94 17.63 9.68
C ALA A 111 14.92 18.76 9.35
#